data_AF-A0A8S4QCR4-F1
#
_entry.id   AF-A0A8S4QCR4-F1
#
_cell.length_a   1.000
_cell.length_b   1.000
_cell.length_c   1.000
_cell.angle_alpha   90.00
_cell.angle_beta   90.00
_cell.angle_gamma   90.00
#
_symmetry.space_group_name_H-M   'P 1'
#
loop_
_entity.id
_entity.type
_entity.pdbx_description
1 polymer ?
#
loop_
_entity_poly.entity_id
_entity_poly.type
_entity_poly.pdbx_seq_one_letter_code
_entity_poly.pdbx_strand_id
1 'polypeptide(L)'
;MNITVMECPARSPDINPIEHVWDLLKRKVKSRIPAPAKVDELRMDVVEGWRRLSQETIDNIILSACVYSMQAHDGAVTSLAYTASYVVSAGADERLCIWDRFQGHMLNSIHIVSAITVSAYRTVH
;
A
#
# COMPACT_ATOMS: atom_id res chain seq x y z
N MET A 1 6.45 26.28 -14.56
CA MET A 1 6.35 25.13 -13.64
C MET A 1 5.07 24.40 -13.97
N ASN A 2 5.15 23.14 -14.41
CA ASN A 2 3.97 22.32 -14.66
C ASN A 2 3.76 21.45 -13.41
N ILE A 3 2.71 21.71 -12.64
CA ILE A 3 2.38 20.90 -11.46
C ILE A 3 1.41 19.83 -11.94
N THR A 4 1.87 18.58 -11.97
CA THR A 4 1.02 17.43 -12.27
C THR A 4 0.17 17.12 -11.04
N VAL A 5 -1.15 17.32 -11.14
CA VAL A 5 -2.09 16.98 -10.07
C VAL A 5 -2.40 15.49 -10.15
N MET A 6 -2.11 14.76 -9.07
CA MET A 6 -2.43 13.34 -8.97
C MET A 6 -3.92 13.19 -8.62
N GLU A 7 -4.65 12.34 -9.33
CA GLU A 7 -6.04 12.05 -8.98
C GLU A 7 -6.08 11.25 -7.66
N CYS A 8 -6.46 11.91 -6.57
CA CYS A 8 -6.75 11.22 -5.32
C CYS A 8 -8.16 10.61 -5.41
N PRO A 9 -8.35 9.29 -5.21
CA PRO A 9 -9.68 8.70 -5.22
C PRO A 9 -10.48 9.27 -4.05
N ALA A 10 -11.53 10.05 -4.35
CA ALA A 10 -12.35 10.81 -3.40
C ALA A 10 -13.08 9.97 -2.33
N ARG A 11 -12.88 8.64 -2.29
CA ARG A 11 -13.51 7.70 -1.36
C ARG A 11 -12.52 6.88 -0.52
N SER A 12 -11.21 7.14 -0.62
CA SER A 12 -10.18 6.41 0.11
C SER A 12 -9.19 7.38 0.77
N PRO A 13 -9.55 7.99 1.92
CA PRO A 13 -8.69 8.93 2.64
C PRO A 13 -7.36 8.30 3.10
N ASP A 14 -7.35 6.97 3.26
CA ASP A 14 -6.18 6.13 3.53
C ASP A 14 -5.14 6.12 2.39
N ILE A 15 -5.48 6.59 1.19
CA ILE A 15 -4.59 6.67 0.04
C ILE A 15 -3.91 8.04 -0.07
N ASN A 16 -4.39 9.06 0.65
CA ASN A 16 -3.77 10.38 0.63
C ASN A 16 -2.58 10.43 1.62
N PRO A 17 -1.32 10.60 1.16
CA PRO A 17 -0.17 10.63 2.05
C PRO A 17 -0.25 11.72 3.13
N ILE A 18 -0.97 12.81 2.88
CA ILE A 18 -1.14 13.87 3.86
C ILE A 18 -1.96 13.43 5.08
N GLU A 19 -2.91 12.50 4.91
CA GLU A 19 -3.73 11.99 6.01
C GLU A 19 -2.90 11.15 6.98
N HIS A 20 -1.95 10.37 6.46
CA HIS A 20 -0.98 9.64 7.28
C HIS A 20 -0.09 10.58 8.10
N VAL A 21 0.35 11.69 7.49
CA VAL A 21 1.10 12.73 8.21
C VAL A 21 0.23 13.38 9.28
N TRP A 22 -1.04 13.70 8.97
CA TRP A 22 -1.97 14.23 9.96
C TRP A 22 -2.22 13.27 11.12
N ASP A 23 -2.34 11.98 10.85
CA ASP A 23 -2.57 10.97 11.87
C ASP A 23 -1.36 10.78 12.79
N LEU A 24 -0.13 10.92 12.28
CA LEU A 24 1.07 10.97 13.10
C LEU A 24 1.06 12.19 14.04
N LEU A 25 0.74 13.38 13.51
CA LEU A 25 0.66 14.59 14.32
C LEU A 25 -0.43 14.48 15.40
N LYS A 26 -1.63 14.01 15.04
CA LYS A 26 -2.74 13.79 15.98
C LYS A 26 -2.33 12.82 17.09
N ARG A 27 -1.67 11.71 16.76
CA ARG A 27 -1.16 10.74 17.75
C ARG A 27 -0.14 11.38 18.67
N LYS A 28 0.80 12.16 18.13
CA LYS A 28 1.83 12.85 18.91
C LYS A 28 1.24 13.83 19.92
N VAL A 29 0.29 14.66 19.48
CA VAL A 29 -0.44 15.59 20.37
C VAL A 29 -1.22 14.83 21.44
N LYS A 30 -1.92 13.74 21.08
CA LYS A 30 -2.67 12.89 22.04
C LYS A 30 -1.76 12.19 23.07
N SER A 31 -0.52 11.86 22.69
CA SER A 31 0.44 11.20 23.55
C SER A 31 1.17 12.14 24.52
N ARG A 32 0.97 13.46 24.40
CA ARG A 32 1.66 14.45 25.24
C ARG A 32 1.16 14.40 26.68
N ILE A 33 2.10 14.43 27.62
CA ILE A 33 1.83 14.55 29.06
C ILE A 33 2.68 15.72 29.62
N PRO A 34 2.07 16.72 30.28
CA PRO A 34 0.64 16.92 30.46
C PRO A 34 -0.07 17.24 29.15
N ALA A 35 -1.37 16.92 29.08
CA ALA A 35 -2.17 17.26 27.91
C ALA A 35 -2.25 18.80 27.75
N PRO A 36 -2.18 19.31 26.52
CA PRO A 36 -2.29 20.75 26.27
C PRO A 36 -3.64 21.28 26.74
N ALA A 37 -3.64 22.32 27.57
CA ALA A 37 -4.85 22.91 28.13
C ALA A 37 -5.35 24.13 27.34
N LYS A 38 -4.53 24.67 26.44
CA LYS A 38 -4.78 25.89 25.67
C LYS A 38 -4.50 25.69 24.19
N VAL A 39 -5.20 26.48 23.36
CA VAL A 39 -5.04 26.48 21.90
C VAL A 39 -3.60 26.85 21.49
N ASP A 40 -2.95 27.76 22.20
CA ASP A 40 -1.57 28.14 21.90
C ASP A 40 -0.58 26.98 22.11
N GLU A 41 -0.77 26.19 23.16
CA GLU A 41 0.04 25.00 23.44
C GLU A 41 -0.18 23.93 22.35
N LEU A 42 -1.44 23.67 21.98
CA LEU A 42 -1.78 22.79 20.86
C LEU A 42 -1.10 23.25 19.56
N ARG A 43 -1.16 24.55 19.27
CA ARG A 43 -0.55 25.13 18.05
C ARG A 43 0.96 24.93 18.06
N MET A 44 1.63 25.18 19.19
CA MET A 44 3.06 24.95 19.34
C MET A 44 3.41 23.47 19.14
N ASP A 45 2.65 22.56 19.75
CA ASP A 45 2.87 21.11 19.66
C ASP A 45 2.77 20.61 18.21
N VAL A 46 1.78 21.11 17.44
CA VAL A 46 1.61 20.76 16.03
C VAL A 46 2.76 21.32 15.18
N VAL A 47 3.14 22.58 15.38
CA VAL A 47 4.23 23.22 14.63
C VAL A 47 5.57 22.54 14.89
N GLU A 48 5.86 22.25 16.16
CA GLU A 48 7.07 21.53 16.56
C GLU A 48 7.04 20.08 16.08
N GLY A 49 5.87 19.44 16.15
CA GLY A 49 5.63 18.11 15.62
C GLY A 49 5.97 18.04 14.13
N TRP A 50 5.50 19.00 13.34
CA TRP A 50 5.78 19.12 11.91
C TRP A 50 7.25 19.40 11.62
N ARG A 51 7.88 20.36 12.34
CA ARG A 51 9.31 20.69 12.17
C ARG A 51 10.26 19.51 12.41
N ARG A 52 9.86 18.57 13.26
CA ARG A 52 10.66 17.38 13.59
C ARG A 52 10.52 16.25 12.59
N LEU A 53 9.57 16.31 11.66
CA LEU A 53 9.45 15.28 10.62
C LEU A 53 10.63 15.43 9.66
N SER A 54 11.47 14.40 9.59
CA SER A 54 12.55 14.34 8.60
C SER A 54 11.97 14.09 7.21
N GLN A 55 12.71 14.49 6.17
CA GLN A 55 12.35 14.16 4.79
C GLN A 55 12.20 12.65 4.60
N GLU A 56 13.08 11.84 5.20
CA GLU A 56 12.99 10.38 5.20
C GLU A 56 11.66 9.87 5.80
N THR A 57 11.17 10.50 6.87
CA THR A 57 9.88 10.11 7.46
C THR A 57 8.74 10.40 6.48
N ILE A 58 8.80 11.55 5.79
CA ILE A 58 7.81 11.93 4.78
C ILE A 58 7.86 10.96 3.59
N ASP A 59 9.06 10.64 3.09
CA ASP A 59 9.26 9.72 1.97
C ASP A 59 8.73 8.31 2.32
N ASN A 60 9.03 7.83 3.53
CA ASN A 60 8.50 6.54 4.01
C ASN A 60 6.97 6.56 4.11
N ILE A 61 6.35 7.66 4.56
CA ILE A 61 4.90 7.78 4.63
C ILE A 61 4.30 7.73 3.22
N ILE A 62 4.87 8.47 2.27
CA ILE A 62 4.42 8.48 0.86
C ILE A 62 4.57 7.09 0.24
N LEU A 63 5.69 6.41 0.48
CA LEU A 63 5.94 5.06 -0.03
C LEU A 63 5.09 3.98 0.65
N SER A 64 4.63 4.22 1.88
CA SER A 64 3.72 3.30 2.60
C SER A 64 2.27 3.42 2.16
N ALA A 65 1.90 4.50 1.46
CA ALA A 65 0.57 4.66 0.91
C ALA A 65 0.33 3.62 -0.20
N CYS A 66 -0.93 3.22 -0.38
CA CYS A 66 -1.30 2.34 -1.49
C CYS A 66 -0.93 3.00 -2.83
N VAL A 67 0.11 2.47 -3.48
CA VAL A 67 0.63 3.03 -4.75
C VAL A 67 -0.23 2.59 -5.93
N TYR A 68 -0.75 1.37 -5.90
CA TYR A 68 -1.53 0.78 -6.99
C TYR A 68 -2.79 0.10 -6.44
N SER A 69 -3.94 0.44 -7.02
CA SER A 69 -5.19 -0.30 -6.85
C SER A 69 -5.56 -0.92 -8.19
N MET A 70 -5.73 -2.24 -8.22
CA MET A 70 -5.88 -3.01 -9.46
C MET A 70 -7.01 -4.02 -9.33
N GLN A 71 -7.88 -4.08 -10.34
CA GLN A 71 -8.89 -5.13 -10.44
C GLN A 71 -8.28 -6.36 -11.12
N ALA A 72 -7.75 -7.26 -10.30
CA ALA A 72 -7.01 -8.44 -10.74
C ALA A 72 -7.91 -9.62 -11.16
N HIS A 73 -9.06 -9.78 -10.51
CA HIS A 73 -9.89 -10.98 -10.60
C HIS A 73 -11.38 -10.62 -10.67
N ASP A 74 -12.16 -11.44 -11.38
CA ASP A 74 -13.64 -11.41 -11.42
C ASP A 74 -14.23 -12.39 -10.39
N GLY A 75 -13.67 -12.37 -9.18
CA GLY A 75 -13.95 -13.31 -8.12
C GLY A 75 -13.10 -13.03 -6.89
N ALA A 76 -13.39 -13.73 -5.78
CA ALA A 76 -12.61 -13.57 -4.56
C ALA A 76 -11.15 -13.99 -4.81
N VAL A 77 -10.19 -13.14 -4.44
CA VAL A 77 -8.78 -13.54 -4.37
C VAL A 77 -8.64 -14.56 -3.25
N THR A 78 -8.21 -15.77 -3.58
CA THR A 78 -8.12 -16.90 -2.65
C THR A 78 -6.72 -17.07 -2.09
N SER A 79 -5.69 -16.57 -2.78
CA SER A 79 -4.30 -16.66 -2.35
C SER A 79 -3.44 -15.52 -2.90
N LEU A 80 -2.43 -15.12 -2.13
CA LEU A 80 -1.45 -14.11 -2.49
C LEU A 80 -0.04 -14.57 -2.07
N ALA A 81 0.92 -14.46 -2.99
CA ALA A 81 2.35 -14.69 -2.73
C ALA A 81 3.18 -13.56 -3.34
N TYR A 82 4.37 -13.32 -2.80
CA TYR A 82 5.28 -12.29 -3.33
C TYR A 82 6.73 -12.75 -3.28
N THR A 83 7.54 -12.19 -4.18
CA THR A 83 9.00 -12.29 -4.22
C THR A 83 9.60 -10.89 -4.23
N ALA A 84 10.92 -10.78 -4.36
CA ALA A 84 11.60 -9.49 -4.47
C ALA A 84 11.10 -8.65 -5.67
N SER A 85 10.70 -9.31 -6.77
CA SER A 85 10.35 -8.65 -8.04
C SER A 85 8.91 -8.85 -8.48
N TYR A 86 8.21 -9.86 -7.96
CA TYR A 86 6.87 -10.24 -8.45
C TYR A 86 5.85 -10.37 -7.33
N VAL A 87 4.60 -10.05 -7.64
CA VAL A 87 3.43 -10.44 -6.85
C VAL A 87 2.62 -11.45 -7.66
N VAL A 88 2.09 -12.48 -6.99
CA VAL A 88 1.26 -13.52 -7.59
C VAL A 88 -0.05 -13.60 -6.83
N SER A 89 -1.17 -13.48 -7.52
CA SER A 89 -2.52 -13.61 -6.97
C SER A 89 -3.26 -14.77 -7.65
N ALA A 90 -4.00 -15.56 -6.88
CA ALA A 90 -4.91 -16.57 -7.41
C ALA A 90 -6.35 -16.24 -7.01
N GLY A 91 -7.30 -16.42 -7.93
CA GLY A 91 -8.70 -16.07 -7.74
C GLY A 91 -9.66 -17.25 -7.91
N ALA A 92 -10.86 -17.09 -7.37
CA ALA A 92 -11.99 -17.99 -7.60
C ALA A 92 -12.51 -17.95 -9.06
N ASP A 93 -12.04 -16.99 -9.85
CA ASP A 93 -12.25 -16.86 -11.29
C ASP A 93 -11.32 -17.78 -12.12
N GLU A 94 -10.70 -18.76 -11.47
CA GLU A 94 -9.77 -19.73 -12.07
C GLU A 94 -8.57 -19.07 -12.75
N ARG A 95 -8.15 -17.90 -12.26
CA ARG A 95 -6.98 -17.18 -12.78
C ARG A 95 -5.88 -17.10 -11.75
N LEU A 96 -4.65 -17.23 -12.22
CA LEU A 96 -3.44 -16.81 -11.53
C LEU A 96 -2.85 -15.61 -12.27
N CYS A 97 -2.78 -14.47 -11.60
CA CYS A 97 -2.23 -13.25 -12.16
C CYS A 97 -0.84 -12.98 -11.56
N ILE A 98 0.13 -12.65 -12.41
CA ILE A 98 1.51 -12.31 -12.06
C ILE A 98 1.72 -10.84 -12.35
N TRP A 99 2.31 -10.12 -11.42
CA TRP A 99 2.45 -8.67 -11.44
C TRP A 99 3.91 -8.27 -11.22
N ASP A 100 4.34 -7.19 -11.87
CA ASP A 100 5.59 -6.51 -11.52
C ASP A 100 5.39 -5.76 -10.21
N ARG A 101 6.24 -6.04 -9.22
CA ARG A 101 6.10 -5.47 -7.88
C ARG A 101 6.33 -3.96 -7.82
N PHE A 102 7.19 -3.42 -8.68
CA PHE A 102 7.63 -2.02 -8.60
C PHE A 102 6.77 -1.11 -9.48
N GLN A 103 6.37 -1.60 -10.65
CA GLN A 103 5.56 -0.87 -11.61
C GLN A 103 4.06 -1.08 -11.42
N GLY A 104 3.66 -2.13 -10.69
CA GLY A 104 2.24 -2.44 -10.49
C GLY A 104 1.50 -2.80 -11.78
N HIS A 105 2.20 -3.32 -12.79
CA HIS A 105 1.56 -3.77 -14.03
C HIS A 105 1.37 -5.29 -14.02
N MET A 106 0.25 -5.77 -14.59
CA MET A 106 0.05 -7.19 -14.81
C MET A 106 1.02 -7.67 -15.88
N LEU A 107 1.85 -8.65 -15.54
CA LEU A 107 2.79 -9.29 -16.45
C LEU A 107 2.15 -10.47 -17.17
N ASN A 108 1.33 -11.25 -16.45
CA ASN A 108 0.69 -12.44 -17.02
C ASN A 108 -0.61 -12.81 -16.29
N SER A 109 -1.50 -13.50 -16.99
CA SER A 109 -2.68 -14.16 -16.43
C SER A 109 -2.77 -15.58 -16.97
N ILE A 110 -2.76 -16.56 -16.07
CA ILE A 110 -2.79 -17.98 -16.37
C ILE A 110 -4.14 -18.51 -15.94
N HIS A 111 -4.89 -19.08 -16.88
CA HIS A 111 -6.11 -19.81 -16.58
C HIS A 111 -5.75 -21.18 -15.99
N ILE A 112 -6.17 -21.42 -14.75
CA ILE A 112 -6.08 -22.72 -14.10
C ILE A 112 -7.26 -23.55 -14.58
N VAL A 113 -7.18 -24.04 -15.82
CA VAL A 113 -8.10 -25.09 -16.26
C VAL A 113 -7.92 -26.31 -15.37
N SER A 114 -8.98 -26.69 -14.67
CA SER A 114 -9.02 -27.94 -13.92
C SER A 114 -8.54 -29.08 -14.83
N ALA A 115 -7.52 -29.81 -14.39
CA ALA A 115 -6.75 -30.82 -15.13
C ALA A 115 -5.49 -30.31 -15.87
N ILE A 116 -4.51 -29.80 -15.11
CA ILE A 116 -3.13 -30.23 -15.35
C ILE A 116 -2.84 -31.32 -14.33
N THR A 117 -2.98 -32.58 -14.74
CA THR A 117 -2.41 -33.72 -14.03
C THR A 117 -0.91 -33.45 -13.88
N VAL A 118 -0.45 -33.16 -12.66
CA VAL A 118 0.98 -33.16 -12.35
C VAL A 118 1.42 -34.62 -12.42
N SER A 119 1.87 -35.06 -13.60
CA SER A 119 2.67 -36.28 -13.69
C SER A 119 3.94 -36.02 -12.89
N ALA A 120 4.06 -36.70 -11.75
CA ALA A 120 5.24 -36.68 -10.90
C ALA A 120 6.51 -36.91 -11.76
N TYR A 121 7.49 -36.03 -11.62
CA TYR A 121 8.83 -36.23 -12.15
C TYR A 121 9.40 -37.49 -11.49
N ARG A 122 9.51 -38.57 -12.27
CA ARG A 122 10.18 -39.79 -11.86
C ARG A 122 11.68 -39.53 -11.89
N THR A 123 12.31 -39.51 -10.72
CA THR A 123 13.77 -39.55 -10.59
C THR A 123 14.27 -40.82 -11.26
N VAL A 124 15.17 -40.69 -12.23
CA VAL A 124 15.97 -41.81 -12.73
C VAL A 124 17.37 -41.65 -12.15
N HIS A 125 17.83 -42.73 -11.54
CA HIS A 125 19.10 -42.87 -10.81
C HIS A 125 20.33 -42.42 -11.59
#